data_AF-A0A257KNJ2-F1
#
_entry.id   AF-A0A257KNJ2-F1
#
_cell.length_a   1.000
_cell.length_b   1.000
_cell.length_c   1.000
_cell.angle_alpha   90.00
_cell.angle_beta   90.00
_cell.angle_gamma   90.00
#
_symmetry.space_group_name_H-M   'P 1'
#
loop_
_entity.id
_entity.type
_entity.pdbx_description
1 polymer ?
#
loop_
_entity_poly.entity_id
_entity_poly.type
_entity_poly.pdbx_seq_one_letter_code
_entity_poly.pdbx_strand_id
1 'polypeptide(L)'
;MTKDKLLAPTIEAFADHHVITPQNTLKHAIRSVSNRELDDPVARAEAALANLSGEFKSWMRTECDRLAAAHMAVMAKGFTDATRGELFRAAHDIKGDAPTFGFPAAGAAAESLCRIIEHAPDLDAVPAELIQHHIDAVHAIVREHNTIEKAGVAKELSSRLRAIADDYLKAANKDRPEHLDALEAPSIVP
;
A
#
# COMPACT_ATOMS: atom_id res chain seq x y z
N MET A 1 25.81 2.07 55.75
CA MET A 1 26.58 2.64 54.62
C MET A 1 27.69 1.66 54.28
N THR A 2 27.41 0.72 53.38
CA THR A 2 28.35 -0.34 53.00
C THR A 2 29.01 0.09 51.70
N LYS A 3 30.30 0.47 51.76
CA LYS A 3 31.09 0.80 50.56
C LYS A 3 31.19 -0.46 49.70
N ASP A 4 30.54 -0.43 48.55
CA ASP A 4 30.66 -1.46 47.54
C ASP A 4 32.10 -1.47 47.04
N LYS A 5 32.79 -2.58 47.26
CA LYS A 5 34.23 -2.71 47.01
C LYS A 5 34.40 -3.03 45.53
N LEU A 6 34.48 -2.01 44.68
CA LEU A 6 34.83 -2.18 43.26
C LEU A 6 36.17 -2.92 43.19
N LEU A 7 36.13 -4.17 42.71
CA LEU A 7 37.30 -5.01 42.51
C LEU A 7 38.14 -4.40 41.37
N ALA A 8 39.47 -4.49 41.43
CA ALA A 8 40.35 -3.89 40.43
C ALA A 8 40.23 -4.60 39.05
N PRO A 9 40.51 -3.93 37.92
CA PRO A 9 40.59 -4.57 36.62
C PRO A 9 41.69 -5.63 36.60
N THR A 10 41.48 -6.72 35.86
CA THR A 10 42.49 -7.78 35.70
C THR A 10 43.48 -7.38 34.62
N ILE A 11 44.77 -7.47 34.94
CA ILE A 11 45.87 -7.18 34.01
C ILE A 11 46.66 -8.47 33.81
N GLU A 12 46.71 -8.95 32.58
CA GLU A 12 47.52 -10.10 32.18
C GLU A 12 48.74 -9.61 31.37
N ALA A 13 49.93 -9.98 31.82
CA ALA A 13 51.19 -9.59 31.19
C ALA A 13 51.70 -10.70 30.27
N PHE A 14 51.97 -10.36 29.02
CA PHE A 14 52.61 -11.21 28.01
C PHE A 14 53.99 -10.64 27.67
N ALA A 15 54.80 -11.43 26.94
CA ALA A 15 56.20 -11.09 26.67
C ALA A 15 56.40 -9.75 25.92
N ASP A 16 55.43 -9.36 25.11
CA ASP A 16 55.46 -8.18 24.24
C ASP A 16 54.32 -7.18 24.50
N HIS A 17 53.31 -7.53 25.32
CA HIS A 17 52.17 -6.66 25.60
C HIS A 17 51.46 -6.98 26.92
N HIS A 18 50.55 -6.10 27.33
CA HIS A 18 49.65 -6.33 28.46
C HIS A 18 48.20 -6.26 27.98
N VAL A 19 47.35 -7.16 28.47
CA VAL A 19 45.91 -7.14 28.24
C VAL A 19 45.22 -6.71 29.53
N ILE A 20 44.55 -5.56 29.47
CA ILE A 20 43.76 -5.02 30.58
C ILE A 20 42.30 -5.29 30.27
N THR A 21 41.67 -6.17 31.06
CA THR A 21 40.24 -6.46 30.90
C THR A 21 39.44 -5.66 31.93
N PRO A 22 38.66 -4.64 31.50
CA PRO A 22 37.80 -3.89 32.40
C PRO A 22 36.68 -4.78 32.94
N GLN A 23 36.19 -4.47 34.13
CA GLN A 23 35.12 -5.25 34.74
C GLN A 23 33.81 -5.10 33.97
N ASN A 24 33.12 -6.22 33.74
CA ASN A 24 31.81 -6.21 33.11
C ASN A 24 30.73 -5.80 34.13
N THR A 25 30.52 -4.50 34.28
CA THR A 25 29.48 -3.91 35.13
C THR A 25 28.11 -3.80 34.44
N LEU A 26 28.02 -4.19 33.16
CA LEU A 26 26.79 -4.06 32.36
C LEU A 26 25.62 -4.82 32.97
N LYS A 27 25.88 -5.96 33.63
CA LYS A 27 24.85 -6.73 34.35
C LYS A 27 24.16 -5.96 35.48
N HIS A 28 24.85 -4.97 36.08
CA HIS A 28 24.27 -4.12 37.12
C HIS A 28 23.54 -2.90 36.53
N ALA A 29 23.94 -2.45 35.35
CA ALA A 29 23.30 -1.35 34.64
C ALA A 29 22.04 -1.79 33.85
N ILE A 30 21.91 -3.09 33.55
CA ILE A 30 20.77 -3.65 32.82
C ILE A 30 19.75 -4.22 33.82
N ARG A 31 18.53 -3.69 33.80
CA ARG A 31 17.40 -4.28 34.53
C ARG A 31 16.97 -5.56 33.81
N SER A 32 17.26 -6.72 34.40
CA SER A 32 16.69 -8.00 33.98
C SER A 32 15.18 -7.95 34.21
N VAL A 33 14.39 -7.94 33.12
CA VAL A 33 12.94 -8.10 33.18
C VAL A 33 12.67 -9.60 33.16
N SER A 34 12.04 -10.13 34.21
CA SER A 34 11.62 -11.53 34.23
C SER A 34 10.60 -11.78 33.12
N ASN A 35 10.74 -12.89 32.39
CA ASN A 35 9.91 -13.32 31.25
C ASN A 35 8.39 -13.53 31.58
N ARG A 36 7.92 -13.11 32.76
CA ARG A 36 6.55 -13.30 33.25
C ARG A 36 5.63 -12.09 33.02
N GLU A 37 6.16 -10.94 32.59
CA GLU A 37 5.39 -9.71 32.33
C GLU A 37 5.68 -9.13 30.93
N LEU A 38 5.87 -9.99 29.92
CA LEU A 38 5.91 -9.51 28.54
C LEU A 38 4.48 -9.55 28.02
N ASP A 39 3.82 -8.38 28.03
CA ASP A 39 2.76 -8.07 27.07
C ASP A 39 3.26 -8.53 25.69
N ASP A 40 2.59 -9.51 25.09
CA ASP A 40 2.98 -10.01 23.78
C ASP A 40 2.62 -8.93 22.75
N PRO A 41 3.62 -8.20 22.21
CA PRO A 41 3.35 -7.09 21.32
C PRO A 41 2.69 -7.54 20.02
N VAL A 42 2.90 -8.79 19.60
CA VAL A 42 2.28 -9.36 18.39
C VAL A 42 0.81 -9.62 18.67
N ALA A 43 0.49 -10.32 19.76
CA ALA A 43 -0.89 -10.59 20.14
C ALA A 43 -1.71 -9.30 20.36
N ARG A 44 -1.10 -8.27 20.96
CA ARG A 44 -1.74 -6.95 21.11
C ARG A 44 -1.97 -6.26 19.77
N ALA A 45 -1.02 -6.34 18.83
CA ALA A 45 -1.17 -5.78 17.50
C ALA A 45 -2.27 -6.50 16.69
N GLU A 46 -2.32 -7.83 16.74
CA GLU A 46 -3.35 -8.64 16.09
C GLU A 46 -4.74 -8.35 16.66
N ALA A 47 -4.86 -8.21 17.98
CA ALA A 47 -6.13 -7.85 18.62
C ALA A 47 -6.62 -6.44 18.20
N ALA A 48 -5.70 -5.48 18.09
CA ALA A 48 -6.03 -4.15 17.58
C ALA A 48 -6.49 -4.19 16.11
N LEU A 49 -5.82 -4.98 15.26
CA LEU A 49 -6.20 -5.16 13.87
C LEU A 49 -7.57 -5.84 13.73
N ALA A 50 -7.84 -6.87 14.53
CA ALA A 50 -9.13 -7.55 14.57
C ALA A 50 -10.27 -6.59 14.96
N ASN A 51 -10.02 -5.71 15.94
CA ASN A 51 -11.00 -4.70 16.34
C ASN A 51 -11.28 -3.66 15.23
N LEU A 52 -10.28 -3.32 14.40
CA LEU A 52 -10.43 -2.40 13.28
C LEU A 52 -11.08 -3.05 12.05
N SER A 53 -10.94 -4.36 11.89
CA SER A 53 -11.39 -5.09 10.69
C SER A 53 -12.90 -4.97 10.42
N GLY A 54 -13.72 -4.73 11.46
CA GLY A 54 -15.16 -4.49 11.31
C GLY A 54 -15.48 -3.21 10.51
N GLU A 55 -14.57 -2.24 10.50
CA GLU A 55 -14.73 -0.95 9.82
C GLU A 55 -14.21 -0.96 8.37
N PHE A 56 -13.36 -1.92 8.00
CA PHE A 56 -12.69 -1.93 6.68
C PHE A 56 -13.68 -1.88 5.52
N LYS A 57 -14.83 -2.55 5.64
CA LYS A 57 -15.88 -2.52 4.63
C LYS A 57 -16.55 -1.13 4.52
N SER A 58 -16.74 -0.43 5.64
CA SER A 58 -17.36 0.90 5.64
C SER A 58 -16.39 1.95 5.07
N TRP A 59 -15.10 1.83 5.37
CA TRP A 59 -14.05 2.67 4.79
C TRP A 59 -13.90 2.44 3.30
N MET A 60 -13.82 1.19 2.85
CA MET A 60 -13.77 0.87 1.42
C MET A 60 -14.97 1.43 0.66
N ARG A 61 -16.17 1.40 1.27
CA ARG A 61 -17.36 2.01 0.67
C ARG A 61 -17.24 3.53 0.55
N THR A 62 -16.69 4.19 1.57
CA THR A 62 -16.42 5.64 1.54
C THR A 62 -15.48 6.00 0.39
N GLU A 63 -14.41 5.21 0.19
CA GLU A 63 -13.49 5.42 -0.92
C GLU A 63 -14.17 5.21 -2.29
N CYS A 64 -15.01 4.19 -2.44
CA CYS A 64 -15.81 4.00 -3.66
C CYS A 64 -16.75 5.20 -3.91
N ASP A 65 -17.45 5.68 -2.89
CA ASP A 65 -18.37 6.83 -3.02
C ASP A 65 -17.62 8.09 -3.45
N ARG A 66 -16.40 8.30 -2.92
CA ARG A 66 -15.50 9.38 -3.33
C ARG A 66 -15.03 9.24 -4.78
N LEU A 67 -14.65 8.04 -5.21
CA LEU A 67 -14.27 7.76 -6.61
C LEU A 67 -15.42 8.07 -7.58
N ALA A 68 -16.64 7.62 -7.25
CA ALA A 68 -17.82 7.93 -8.05
C ALA A 68 -18.10 9.44 -8.13
N ALA A 69 -17.97 10.16 -7.02
CA ALA A 69 -18.14 11.61 -6.98
C ALA A 69 -17.09 12.33 -7.86
N ALA A 70 -15.84 11.90 -7.81
CA ALA A 70 -14.77 12.43 -8.65
C ALA A 70 -15.06 12.21 -10.14
N HIS A 71 -15.54 11.02 -10.50
CA HIS A 71 -15.92 10.70 -11.88
C HIS A 71 -17.11 11.53 -12.36
N MET A 72 -18.15 11.70 -11.55
CA MET A 72 -19.27 12.59 -11.88
C MET A 72 -18.80 14.04 -12.11
N ALA A 73 -17.82 14.52 -11.33
CA ALA A 73 -17.25 15.85 -11.53
C ALA A 73 -16.51 15.98 -12.87
N VAL A 74 -15.77 14.94 -13.28
CA VAL A 74 -15.15 14.84 -14.60
C VAL A 74 -16.21 14.86 -15.69
N MET A 75 -17.27 14.04 -15.59
CA MET A 75 -18.35 14.02 -16.58
C MET A 75 -19.07 15.37 -16.72
N ALA A 76 -19.18 16.13 -15.63
CA ALA A 76 -19.84 17.43 -15.64
C ALA A 76 -18.95 18.58 -16.15
N LYS A 77 -17.62 18.49 -15.97
CA LYS A 77 -16.69 19.63 -16.17
C LYS A 77 -15.53 19.34 -17.11
N GLY A 78 -15.37 18.11 -17.58
CA GLY A 78 -14.21 17.63 -18.33
C GLY A 78 -12.99 17.34 -17.45
N PHE A 79 -11.88 16.96 -18.09
CA PHE A 79 -10.58 16.69 -17.45
C PHE A 79 -9.77 17.98 -17.19
N THR A 80 -10.25 18.81 -16.27
CA THR A 80 -9.46 19.92 -15.70
C THR A 80 -8.38 19.38 -14.74
N ASP A 81 -7.35 20.18 -14.44
CA ASP A 81 -6.33 19.80 -13.44
C ASP A 81 -6.93 19.38 -12.09
N ALA A 82 -8.00 20.06 -11.66
CA ALA A 82 -8.68 19.77 -10.41
C ALA A 82 -9.46 18.45 -10.45
N THR A 83 -10.26 18.24 -11.50
CA THR A 83 -11.11 17.05 -11.64
C THR A 83 -10.30 15.80 -11.95
N ARG A 84 -9.29 15.91 -12.82
CA ARG A 84 -8.29 14.86 -13.08
C ARG A 84 -7.53 14.51 -11.80
N GLY A 85 -7.04 15.52 -11.07
CA GLY A 85 -6.29 15.31 -9.84
C GLY A 85 -7.11 14.63 -8.74
N GLU A 86 -8.38 14.97 -8.59
CA GLU A 86 -9.27 14.30 -7.63
C GLU A 86 -9.56 12.86 -8.05
N LEU A 87 -9.87 12.61 -9.32
CA LEU A 87 -10.12 11.25 -9.83
C LEU A 87 -8.89 10.36 -9.62
N PHE A 88 -7.70 10.87 -9.92
CA PHE A 88 -6.45 10.15 -9.69
C PHE A 88 -6.24 9.86 -8.20
N ARG A 89 -6.38 10.85 -7.32
CA ARG A 89 -6.19 10.67 -5.87
C ARG A 89 -7.16 9.64 -5.29
N ALA A 90 -8.44 9.71 -5.65
CA ALA A 90 -9.42 8.73 -5.19
C ALA A 90 -9.09 7.30 -5.67
N ALA A 91 -8.67 7.14 -6.93
CA ALA A 91 -8.23 5.83 -7.43
C ALA A 91 -6.93 5.34 -6.76
N HIS A 92 -6.00 6.25 -6.47
CA HIS A 92 -4.73 5.94 -5.84
C HIS A 92 -4.89 5.47 -4.39
N ASP A 93 -5.75 6.14 -3.63
CA ASP A 93 -6.04 5.76 -2.25
C ASP A 93 -6.68 4.35 -2.23
N ILE A 94 -7.62 4.05 -3.14
CA ILE A 94 -8.18 2.69 -3.31
C ILE A 94 -7.10 1.66 -3.68
N LYS A 95 -6.18 2.00 -4.59
CA LYS A 95 -5.04 1.11 -4.95
C LYS A 95 -4.24 0.72 -3.71
N GLY A 96 -3.95 1.65 -2.81
CA GLY A 96 -3.18 1.41 -1.59
C GLY A 96 -3.97 0.73 -0.47
N ASP A 97 -5.20 1.17 -0.26
CA ASP A 97 -6.04 0.76 0.86
C ASP A 97 -6.72 -0.59 0.64
N ALA A 98 -7.16 -0.87 -0.59
CA ALA A 98 -7.98 -2.04 -0.87
C ALA A 98 -7.29 -3.36 -0.48
N PRO A 99 -5.99 -3.62 -0.75
CA PRO A 99 -5.31 -4.81 -0.25
C PRO A 99 -5.33 -4.92 1.28
N THR A 100 -5.13 -3.81 1.99
CA THR A 100 -5.16 -3.75 3.46
C THR A 100 -6.55 -4.06 4.02
N PHE A 101 -7.59 -3.60 3.33
CA PHE A 101 -8.99 -3.83 3.70
C PHE A 101 -9.52 -5.20 3.25
N GLY A 102 -8.71 -6.01 2.54
CA GLY A 102 -9.09 -7.34 2.07
C GLY A 102 -9.73 -7.39 0.69
N PHE A 103 -9.62 -6.33 -0.12
CA PHE A 103 -10.18 -6.21 -1.48
C PHE A 103 -9.08 -6.09 -2.56
N PRO A 104 -8.11 -7.01 -2.65
CA PRO A 104 -6.95 -6.86 -3.53
C PRO A 104 -7.33 -6.71 -5.02
N ALA A 105 -8.41 -7.37 -5.48
CA ALA A 105 -8.87 -7.24 -6.85
C ALA A 105 -9.42 -5.84 -7.18
N ALA A 106 -10.02 -5.15 -6.21
CA ALA A 106 -10.45 -3.76 -6.37
C ALA A 106 -9.23 -2.82 -6.47
N GLY A 107 -8.20 -3.07 -5.65
CA GLY A 107 -6.92 -2.36 -5.74
C GLY A 107 -6.29 -2.50 -7.12
N ALA A 108 -6.28 -3.71 -7.69
CA ALA A 108 -5.76 -3.95 -9.04
C ALA A 108 -6.55 -3.21 -10.14
N ALA A 109 -7.88 -3.15 -10.03
CA ALA A 109 -8.69 -2.37 -10.96
C ALA A 109 -8.42 -0.86 -10.84
N ALA A 110 -8.28 -0.35 -9.61
CA ALA A 110 -7.96 1.06 -9.36
C ALA A 110 -6.55 1.43 -9.83
N GLU A 111 -5.56 0.54 -9.68
CA GLU A 111 -4.21 0.72 -10.24
C GLU A 111 -4.26 0.83 -11.78
N SER A 112 -5.06 -0.02 -12.44
CA SER A 112 -5.25 0.07 -13.88
C SER A 112 -5.85 1.42 -14.31
N LEU A 113 -6.83 1.92 -13.56
CA LEU A 113 -7.39 3.26 -13.77
C LEU A 113 -6.34 4.36 -13.59
N CYS A 114 -5.50 4.28 -12.55
CA CYS A 114 -4.42 5.24 -12.32
C CYS A 114 -3.49 5.33 -13.54
N ARG A 115 -3.12 4.17 -14.11
CA ARG A 115 -2.24 4.12 -15.29
C ARG A 115 -2.85 4.75 -16.52
N ILE A 116 -4.17 4.62 -16.73
CA ILE A 116 -4.85 5.34 -17.81
C ILE A 116 -4.72 6.86 -17.59
N ILE A 117 -4.99 7.34 -16.38
CA ILE A 117 -4.98 8.78 -16.06
C ILE A 117 -3.56 9.39 -16.14
N GLU A 118 -2.53 8.60 -15.82
CA GLU A 118 -1.13 9.02 -15.85
C GLU A 118 -0.53 8.98 -17.26
N HIS A 119 -0.82 7.93 -18.03
CA HIS A 119 -0.07 7.62 -19.25
C HIS A 119 -0.85 7.82 -20.55
N ALA A 120 -2.15 8.14 -20.50
CA ALA A 120 -2.84 8.57 -21.70
C ALA A 120 -2.25 9.92 -22.18
N PRO A 121 -1.84 10.03 -23.46
CA PRO A 121 -1.25 11.27 -23.98
C PRO A 121 -2.25 12.43 -24.02
N ASP A 122 -3.51 12.09 -24.24
CA ASP A 122 -4.67 12.97 -24.17
C ASP A 122 -5.79 12.19 -23.47
N LEU A 123 -6.17 12.66 -22.27
CA LEU A 123 -7.16 11.99 -21.44
C LEU A 123 -8.59 12.20 -21.96
N ASP A 124 -8.85 13.31 -22.67
CA ASP A 124 -10.15 13.56 -23.31
C ASP A 124 -10.39 12.64 -24.52
N ALA A 125 -9.32 12.09 -25.11
CA ALA A 125 -9.37 11.10 -26.18
C ALA A 125 -9.51 9.64 -25.70
N VAL A 126 -9.47 9.40 -24.38
CA VAL A 126 -9.71 8.07 -23.82
C VAL A 126 -11.20 7.73 -23.95
N PRO A 127 -11.56 6.53 -24.43
CA PRO A 127 -12.95 6.08 -24.44
C PRO A 127 -13.57 6.17 -23.04
N ALA A 128 -14.68 6.90 -22.90
CA ALA A 128 -15.31 7.13 -21.60
C ALA A 128 -15.73 5.81 -20.93
N GLU A 129 -16.13 4.82 -21.73
CA GLU A 129 -16.48 3.47 -21.28
C GLU A 129 -15.30 2.77 -20.62
N LEU A 130 -14.06 3.00 -21.07
CA LEU A 130 -12.89 2.39 -20.47
C LEU A 130 -12.72 2.85 -19.02
N ILE A 131 -12.83 4.15 -18.77
CA ILE A 131 -12.76 4.74 -17.42
C ILE A 131 -13.94 4.27 -16.57
N GLN A 132 -15.16 4.36 -17.12
CA GLN A 132 -16.38 3.94 -16.43
C GLN A 132 -16.32 2.46 -16.01
N HIS A 133 -15.86 1.57 -16.88
CA HIS A 133 -15.76 0.13 -16.57
C HIS A 133 -14.78 -0.18 -15.44
N HIS A 134 -13.70 0.57 -15.31
CA HIS A 134 -12.79 0.41 -14.17
C HIS A 134 -13.46 0.82 -12.86
N ILE A 135 -14.19 1.93 -12.87
CA ILE A 135 -14.92 2.42 -11.69
C ILE A 135 -16.03 1.42 -11.32
N ASP A 136 -16.83 0.98 -12.28
CA ASP A 136 -17.88 -0.01 -12.06
C ASP A 136 -17.35 -1.32 -11.51
N ALA A 137 -16.18 -1.77 -11.98
CA ALA A 137 -15.52 -2.96 -11.47
C ALA A 137 -15.11 -2.79 -10.00
N VAL A 138 -14.50 -1.67 -9.63
CA VAL A 138 -14.17 -1.35 -8.23
C VAL A 138 -15.42 -1.41 -7.35
N HIS A 139 -16.51 -0.73 -7.76
CA HIS A 139 -17.77 -0.74 -7.02
C HIS A 139 -18.38 -2.15 -6.91
N ALA A 140 -18.38 -2.92 -8.00
CA ALA A 140 -18.93 -4.27 -8.01
C ALA A 140 -18.15 -5.23 -7.11
N ILE A 141 -16.82 -5.18 -7.16
CA ILE A 141 -15.95 -6.02 -6.33
C ILE A 141 -16.17 -5.71 -4.85
N VAL A 142 -16.27 -4.44 -4.47
CA VAL A 142 -16.48 -4.03 -3.07
C VAL A 142 -17.89 -4.40 -2.59
N ARG A 143 -18.91 -4.20 -3.43
CA ARG A 143 -20.32 -4.51 -3.09
C ARG A 143 -20.55 -6.00 -2.93
N GLU A 144 -20.05 -6.80 -3.87
CA GLU A 144 -20.32 -8.24 -3.99
C GLU A 144 -19.17 -9.12 -3.49
N HIS A 145 -18.25 -8.55 -2.70
CA HIS A 145 -16.97 -9.13 -2.30
C HIS A 145 -17.02 -10.64 -2.00
N ASN A 146 -17.91 -11.06 -1.09
CA ASN A 146 -18.02 -12.46 -0.68
C ASN A 146 -18.46 -13.43 -1.80
N THR A 147 -19.19 -12.92 -2.80
CA THR A 147 -19.74 -13.71 -3.90
C THR A 147 -18.76 -13.79 -5.07
N ILE A 148 -18.16 -12.64 -5.42
CA ILE A 148 -17.28 -12.53 -6.59
C ILE A 148 -15.88 -13.09 -6.32
N GLU A 149 -15.34 -12.94 -5.10
CA GLU A 149 -14.04 -13.52 -4.73
C GLU A 149 -14.08 -15.06 -4.74
N LYS A 150 -15.12 -15.67 -4.18
CA LYS A 150 -15.28 -17.13 -4.16
C LYS A 150 -15.36 -17.75 -5.56
N ALA A 151 -15.83 -16.98 -6.54
CA ALA A 151 -15.95 -17.42 -7.93
C ALA A 151 -14.69 -17.13 -8.79
N GLY A 152 -13.68 -16.43 -8.24
CA GLY A 152 -12.50 -16.00 -9.00
C GLY A 152 -12.77 -14.90 -10.05
N VAL A 153 -14.01 -14.41 -10.11
CA VAL A 153 -14.47 -13.46 -11.14
C VAL A 153 -13.84 -12.09 -10.97
N ALA A 154 -13.57 -11.65 -9.73
CA ALA A 154 -13.01 -10.32 -9.44
C ALA A 154 -11.62 -10.20 -10.06
N LYS A 155 -10.78 -11.22 -9.83
CA LYS A 155 -9.41 -11.26 -10.35
C LYS A 155 -9.40 -11.28 -11.88
N GLU A 156 -10.21 -12.14 -12.49
CA GLU A 156 -10.30 -12.23 -13.96
C GLU A 156 -10.79 -10.91 -14.57
N LEU A 157 -11.81 -10.28 -13.98
CA LEU A 157 -12.32 -8.98 -14.42
C LEU A 157 -11.23 -7.90 -14.38
N SER A 158 -10.54 -7.75 -13.24
CA SER A 158 -9.46 -6.77 -13.08
C SER A 158 -8.30 -7.04 -14.05
N SER A 159 -7.93 -8.31 -14.27
CA SER A 159 -6.89 -8.67 -15.24
C SER A 159 -7.29 -8.35 -16.69
N ARG A 160 -8.55 -8.57 -17.09
CA ARG A 160 -9.03 -8.24 -18.42
C ARG A 160 -9.09 -6.73 -18.66
N LEU A 161 -9.62 -5.97 -17.69
CA LEU A 161 -9.63 -4.52 -17.76
C LEU A 161 -8.23 -3.95 -17.91
N ARG A 162 -7.27 -4.52 -17.16
CA ARG A 162 -5.87 -4.16 -17.29
C ARG A 162 -5.31 -4.45 -18.69
N ALA A 163 -5.56 -5.62 -19.25
CA ALA A 163 -5.09 -5.95 -20.59
C ALA A 163 -5.62 -4.94 -21.65
N ILE A 164 -6.91 -4.59 -21.57
CA ILE A 164 -7.53 -3.61 -22.47
C ILE A 164 -6.90 -2.22 -22.27
N ALA A 165 -6.66 -1.82 -21.02
CA ALA A 165 -6.01 -0.54 -20.71
C ALA A 165 -4.58 -0.49 -21.28
N ASP A 166 -3.79 -1.54 -21.09
CA ASP A 166 -2.42 -1.62 -21.60
C ASP A 166 -2.39 -1.62 -23.14
N ASP A 167 -3.31 -2.32 -23.80
CA ASP A 167 -3.43 -2.30 -25.27
C ASP A 167 -3.79 -0.90 -25.80
N TYR A 168 -4.74 -0.22 -25.14
CA TYR A 168 -5.07 1.17 -25.46
C TYR A 168 -3.85 2.08 -25.29
N LEU A 169 -3.15 2.00 -24.15
CA LEU A 169 -2.01 2.86 -23.85
C LEU A 169 -0.84 2.64 -24.80
N LYS A 170 -0.58 1.39 -25.22
CA LYS A 170 0.42 1.07 -26.26
C LYS A 170 0.05 1.68 -27.60
N ALA A 171 -1.21 1.58 -28.01
CA ALA A 171 -1.68 2.15 -29.27
C ALA A 171 -1.60 3.69 -29.24
N ALA A 172 -2.06 4.31 -28.14
CA ALA A 172 -2.08 5.75 -27.98
C ALA A 172 -0.67 6.37 -27.88
N ASN A 173 0.31 5.65 -27.31
CA ASN A 173 1.69 6.10 -27.14
C ASN A 173 2.66 5.55 -28.20
N LYS A 174 2.16 5.01 -29.32
CA LYS A 174 3.01 4.40 -30.36
C LYS A 174 4.12 5.34 -30.88
N ASP A 175 3.86 6.64 -30.90
CA ASP A 175 4.79 7.67 -31.37
C ASP A 175 5.63 8.31 -30.25
N ARG A 176 5.54 7.80 -29.00
CA ARG A 176 6.21 8.30 -27.79
C ARG A 176 7.00 7.18 -27.09
N PRO A 177 8.14 6.72 -27.64
CA PRO A 177 8.84 5.53 -27.18
C PRO A 177 9.29 5.60 -25.71
N GLU A 178 9.66 6.78 -25.22
CA GLU A 178 10.05 6.99 -23.82
C GLU A 178 8.89 6.78 -22.83
N HIS A 179 7.64 6.86 -23.28
CA HIS A 179 6.45 6.56 -22.47
C HIS A 179 6.09 5.08 -22.47
N LEU A 180 6.49 4.31 -23.50
CA LEU A 180 6.28 2.87 -23.55
C LEU A 180 7.13 2.14 -22.50
N ASP A 181 8.37 2.58 -22.29
CA ASP A 181 9.25 2.06 -21.24
C ASP A 181 8.66 2.34 -19.83
N ALA A 182 7.99 3.48 -19.66
CA ALA A 182 7.32 3.84 -18.41
C ALA A 182 6.04 3.01 -18.15
N LEU A 183 5.35 2.54 -19.19
CA LEU A 183 4.23 1.60 -19.07
C LEU A 183 4.69 0.21 -18.60
N GLU A 184 5.91 -0.18 -18.93
CA GLU A 184 6.49 -1.45 -18.47
C GLU A 184 7.06 -1.36 -17.05
N ALA A 185 7.39 -0.15 -16.58
CA ALA A 185 7.82 0.10 -15.21
C ALA A 185 6.66 0.01 -14.20
N PRO A 186 6.89 -0.52 -12.98
CA PRO A 186 5.93 -0.40 -11.89
C PRO A 186 5.75 1.08 -11.52
N SER A 187 4.52 1.48 -11.14
CA SER A 187 4.20 2.86 -10.73
C SER A 187 5.15 3.32 -9.60
N ILE A 188 5.96 4.36 -9.87
CA ILE A 188 7.03 4.86 -8.98
C ILE A 188 6.54 6.02 -8.10
N VAL A 189 5.25 6.37 -8.16
CA VAL A 189 4.69 7.43 -7.31
C VAL A 189 4.36 6.84 -5.93
N PRO A 190 4.95 7.37 -4.83
CA PRO A 190 4.74 6.88 -3.48
C PRO A 190 3.31 7.15 -2.96
#